data_AF-A0A523Y170-F1
#
_entry.id   AF-A0A523Y170-F1
#
_cell.length_a   1.000
_cell.length_b   1.000
_cell.length_c   1.000
_cell.angle_alpha   90.00
_cell.angle_beta   90.00
_cell.angle_gamma   90.00
#
_symmetry.space_group_name_H-M   'P 1'
#
loop_
_entity.id
_entity.type
_entity.pdbx_description
1 polymer ?
#
loop_
_entity_poly.entity_id
_entity_poly.type
_entity_poly.pdbx_seq_one_letter_code
_entity_poly.pdbx_strand_id
1 'polypeptide(L)'
;MWFGIVLVIVGILLLLKTLGVPITGNLWGIFWALVLLAIGASIITRRTKWGLGRDFPFWHHQARQQKDAMEALKRRYARGEITKEEFEKMKQDLAGE
;
A
#
# COMPACT_ATOMS: atom_id res chain seq x y z
N MET A 1 1.90 -20.54 9.81
CA MET A 1 2.84 -19.47 9.38
C MET A 1 4.31 -19.88 9.52
N TRP A 2 4.66 -20.84 10.39
CA TRP A 2 6.05 -21.24 10.66
C TRP A 2 6.72 -22.12 9.59
N PHE A 3 5.95 -22.94 8.88
CA PHE A 3 6.47 -23.83 7.82
C PHE A 3 7.17 -23.08 6.67
N GLY A 4 6.71 -21.87 6.33
CA GLY A 4 7.37 -21.04 5.33
C GLY A 4 8.75 -20.57 5.79
N ILE A 5 8.88 -20.20 7.07
CA ILE A 5 10.16 -19.77 7.67
C ILE A 5 11.13 -20.95 7.72
N VAL A 6 10.64 -22.14 8.09
CA VAL A 6 11.44 -23.38 8.08
C VAL A 6 11.92 -23.70 6.67
N LEU A 7 11.07 -23.58 5.64
CA LEU A 7 11.46 -23.86 4.26
C LEU A 7 12.50 -22.86 3.73
N VAL A 8 12.38 -21.58 4.09
CA VAL A 8 13.34 -20.53 3.76
C VAL A 8 14.68 -20.76 4.45
N ILE A 9 14.67 -21.11 5.74
CA ILE A 9 15.88 -21.43 6.52
C ILE A 9 16.57 -22.67 5.95
N VAL A 10 15.81 -23.73 5.64
CA VAL A 10 16.34 -24.95 5.02
C VAL A 10 16.92 -24.66 3.64
N GLY A 11 16.26 -23.80 2.85
CA GLY A 11 16.77 -23.31 1.58
C GLY A 11 18.10 -22.57 1.74
N ILE A 12 18.20 -21.64 2.69
CA ILE A 12 19.41 -20.88 3.00
C ILE A 12 20.54 -21.81 3.50
N LEU A 13 20.24 -22.79 4.36
CA LEU A 13 21.21 -23.78 4.83
C LEU A 13 21.70 -24.69 3.71
N LEU A 14 20.82 -25.14 2.82
CA LEU A 14 21.18 -25.95 1.66
C LEU A 14 22.06 -25.16 0.69
N LEU A 15 21.81 -23.85 0.56
CA LEU A 15 22.65 -22.97 -0.21
C LEU A 15 24.01 -22.76 0.43
N LEU A 16 24.09 -22.49 1.73
CA LEU A 16 25.37 -22.36 2.42
C LEU A 16 26.21 -23.65 2.30
N LYS A 17 25.54 -24.82 2.35
CA LYS A 17 26.22 -26.12 2.22
C LYS A 17 26.63 -26.44 0.78
N THR A 18 25.88 -25.94 -0.21
CA THR A 18 26.18 -26.12 -1.64
C THR A 18 27.18 -25.08 -2.15
N LEU A 19 27.17 -23.86 -1.59
CA LEU A 19 28.17 -22.81 -1.80
C LEU A 19 29.37 -23.02 -0.87
N GLY A 20 30.12 -24.09 -1.09
CA GLY A 20 31.54 -24.09 -0.73
C GLY A 20 32.37 -23.24 -1.70
N VAL A 21 31.89 -22.05 -2.10
CA VAL A 21 32.46 -21.31 -3.24
C VAL A 21 32.67 -19.83 -2.92
N PRO A 22 33.91 -19.32 -3.08
CA PRO A 22 34.29 -17.94 -2.82
C PRO A 22 33.55 -16.97 -3.75
N ILE A 23 33.31 -15.76 -3.26
CA ILE A 23 32.44 -14.71 -3.82
C ILE A 23 33.09 -14.04 -5.06
N THR A 24 33.69 -14.80 -5.97
CA THR A 24 34.38 -14.28 -7.15
C THR A 24 33.58 -14.56 -8.42
N GLY A 25 32.78 -13.57 -8.84
CA GLY A 25 32.51 -13.25 -10.24
C GLY A 25 31.69 -14.21 -11.11
N ASN A 26 31.15 -15.32 -10.62
CA ASN A 26 30.45 -16.27 -11.48
C ASN A 26 28.96 -15.93 -11.68
N LEU A 27 28.59 -15.63 -12.92
CA LEU A 27 27.22 -15.51 -13.45
C LEU A 27 26.28 -16.64 -12.97
N TRP A 28 26.85 -17.81 -12.71
CA TRP A 28 26.16 -18.97 -12.17
C TRP A 28 25.59 -18.74 -10.77
N GLY A 29 26.29 -18.03 -9.89
CA GLY A 29 25.79 -17.68 -8.55
C GLY A 29 24.64 -16.68 -8.60
N ILE A 30 24.72 -15.72 -9.53
CA ILE A 30 23.66 -14.72 -9.77
C ILE A 30 22.39 -15.39 -10.26
N PHE A 31 22.52 -16.37 -11.17
CA PHE A 31 21.40 -17.17 -11.66
C PHE A 31 20.67 -17.88 -10.51
N TRP A 32 21.41 -18.58 -9.65
CA TRP A 32 20.82 -19.26 -8.48
C TRP A 32 20.20 -18.27 -7.49
N ALA A 33 20.84 -17.13 -7.22
CA ALA A 33 20.29 -16.08 -6.37
C ALA A 33 18.96 -15.52 -6.89
N LEU A 34 18.85 -15.28 -8.21
CA LEU A 34 17.59 -14.85 -8.85
C LEU A 34 16.51 -15.93 -8.77
N VAL A 35 16.86 -17.20 -8.97
CA VAL A 35 15.92 -18.32 -8.87
C VAL A 35 15.34 -18.42 -7.45
N LEU A 36 16.17 -18.26 -6.42
CA LEU A 36 15.71 -18.27 -5.03
C LEU A 36 14.84 -17.07 -4.67
N LEU A 37 15.23 -15.88 -5.15
CA LEU A 37 14.43 -14.67 -5.01
C LEU A 37 13.06 -14.86 -5.67
N ALA A 38 13.01 -15.43 -6.88
CA ALA A 38 11.78 -15.72 -7.60
C ALA A 38 10.92 -16.77 -6.89
N ILE A 39 11.50 -17.82 -6.32
CA ILE A 39 10.77 -18.85 -5.56
C ILE A 39 10.19 -18.25 -4.27
N GLY A 40 11.00 -17.50 -3.50
CA GLY A 40 10.55 -16.79 -2.31
C GLY A 40 9.44 -15.79 -2.62
N ALA A 41 9.61 -14.98 -3.66
CA ALA A 41 8.60 -14.05 -4.13
C ALA A 41 7.32 -14.76 -4.61
N SER A 42 7.42 -15.87 -5.34
CA SER A 42 6.31 -16.67 -5.85
C SER A 42 5.47 -17.29 -4.71
N ILE A 43 6.12 -17.76 -3.65
CA ILE A 43 5.43 -18.31 -2.47
C ILE A 43 4.68 -17.21 -1.71
N ILE A 44 5.28 -16.02 -1.58
CA ILE A 44 4.64 -14.83 -0.99
C ILE A 44 3.45 -14.37 -1.84
N THR A 45 3.63 -14.24 -3.15
CA THR A 45 2.57 -13.77 -4.09
C THR A 45 1.44 -14.78 -4.28
N ARG A 46 1.67 -16.08 -4.17
CA ARG A 46 0.60 -17.09 -4.23
C ARG A 46 -0.31 -17.08 -2.99
N ARG A 47 0.18 -16.63 -1.83
CA ARG A 47 -0.64 -16.39 -0.63
C ARG A 47 -1.34 -15.03 -0.64
N THR A 48 -0.83 -14.05 -1.39
CA THR A 48 -1.43 -12.72 -1.61
C THR A 48 -2.19 -12.65 -2.93
N LYS A 49 -2.97 -13.69 -3.26
CA LYS A 49 -4.04 -13.59 -4.26
C LYS A 49 -5.30 -12.89 -3.72
N TRP A 50 -5.14 -12.00 -2.75
CA TRP A 50 -6.18 -11.07 -2.30
C TRP A 50 -5.49 -9.75 -1.97
N GLY A 51 -5.64 -8.75 -2.86
CA GLY A 51 -5.37 -7.36 -2.50
C GLY A 51 -4.34 -6.57 -3.32
N LEU A 52 -3.86 -7.03 -4.48
CA LEU A 52 -3.35 -6.09 -5.50
C LEU A 52 -4.51 -5.66 -6.43
N GLY A 53 -5.54 -5.06 -5.85
CA GLY A 53 -6.04 -3.83 -6.46
C GLY A 53 -4.97 -2.78 -6.18
N ARG A 54 -4.31 -2.13 -7.14
CA ARG A 54 -4.94 -1.25 -8.13
C ARG A 54 -6.24 -0.70 -7.57
N ASP A 55 -6.17 0.55 -7.15
CA ASP A 55 -7.20 1.29 -6.45
C ASP A 55 -7.14 1.08 -4.91
N PHE A 56 -6.39 1.97 -4.25
CA PHE A 56 -6.81 2.52 -2.96
C PHE A 56 -7.72 3.73 -3.27
N PRO A 57 -9.05 3.57 -3.52
CA PRO A 57 -9.97 4.70 -3.68
C PRO A 57 -10.42 5.28 -2.34
N PHE A 58 -10.11 4.61 -1.21
CA PHE A 58 -10.64 4.98 0.10
C PHE A 58 -10.08 6.28 0.68
N TRP A 59 -8.88 6.71 0.29
CA TRP A 59 -8.28 7.96 0.78
C TRP A 59 -8.64 9.20 -0.07
N HIS A 60 -9.24 9.02 -1.24
CA HIS A 60 -9.65 10.15 -2.11
C HIS A 60 -11.12 10.56 -1.94
N HIS A 61 -11.94 9.77 -1.24
CA HIS A 61 -13.35 10.12 -1.03
C HIS A 61 -13.52 11.29 -0.04
N GLN A 62 -12.73 11.32 1.03
CA GLN A 62 -12.83 12.35 2.07
C GLN A 62 -12.49 13.75 1.52
N ALA A 63 -11.43 13.86 0.71
CA ALA A 63 -11.03 15.13 0.10
C ALA A 63 -12.03 15.65 -0.97
N ARG A 64 -12.85 14.77 -1.56
CA ARG A 64 -13.87 15.16 -2.54
C ARG A 64 -15.15 15.63 -1.83
N GLN A 65 -15.58 14.91 -0.79
CA GLN A 65 -16.75 15.27 0.01
C GLN A 65 -16.60 16.63 0.68
N GLN A 66 -15.41 16.97 1.21
CA GLN A 66 -15.18 18.29 1.82
C GLN A 66 -15.29 19.43 0.79
N LYS A 67 -14.83 19.22 -0.44
CA LYS A 67 -14.96 20.20 -1.54
C LYS A 67 -16.41 20.39 -1.95
N ASP A 68 -17.15 19.29 -2.15
CA ASP A 68 -18.58 19.34 -2.50
C ASP A 68 -19.41 20.01 -1.38
N ALA A 69 -19.11 19.73 -0.11
CA ALA A 69 -19.78 20.35 1.03
C ALA A 69 -19.53 21.86 1.11
N MET A 70 -18.28 22.30 0.92
CA MET A 70 -17.92 23.73 0.91
C MET A 70 -18.58 24.48 -0.26
N GLU A 71 -18.63 23.87 -1.44
CA GLU A 71 -19.23 24.47 -2.62
C GLU A 71 -20.77 24.60 -2.48
N ALA A 72 -21.41 23.58 -1.90
CA ALA A 72 -22.83 23.63 -1.56
C ALA A 72 -23.15 24.74 -0.54
N LEU A 73 -22.31 24.91 0.49
CA LEU A 73 -22.48 25.95 1.51
C LEU A 73 -22.36 27.36 0.90
N LYS A 74 -21.35 27.58 0.06
CA LYS A 74 -21.13 28.86 -0.65
C LYS A 74 -22.31 29.21 -1.56
N ARG A 75 -22.89 28.21 -2.23
CA ARG A 75 -24.06 28.39 -3.10
C ARG A 75 -25.31 28.82 -2.33
N ARG A 76 -25.55 28.25 -1.15
CA ARG A 76 -26.68 28.63 -0.28
C ARG A 76 -26.54 30.05 0.26
N TYR A 77 -25.31 30.43 0.65
CA TYR A 77 -25.02 31.80 1.07
C TYR A 77 -25.26 32.81 -0.07
N ALA A 78 -24.81 32.49 -1.28
CA ALA A 78 -25.03 33.33 -2.46
C ALA A 78 -26.52 33.49 -2.82
N ARG A 79 -27.35 32.48 -2.51
CA ARG A 79 -28.81 32.54 -2.67
C ARG A 79 -29.53 33.26 -1.52
N GLY A 80 -28.83 33.61 -0.44
CA GLY A 80 -29.43 34.19 0.77
C GLY A 80 -30.26 33.20 1.58
N GLU A 81 -30.11 31.89 1.35
CA GLU A 81 -30.83 30.85 2.09
C GLU A 81 -30.26 30.63 3.50
N ILE A 82 -29.03 31.07 3.74
CA ILE A 82 -28.35 31.00 5.03
C ILE A 82 -27.75 32.37 5.37
N THR A 83 -27.74 32.71 6.65
CA THR A 83 -27.11 33.95 7.11
C THR A 83 -25.60 33.79 7.21
N LYS A 84 -24.88 34.93 7.32
CA LYS A 84 -23.42 34.93 7.50
C LYS A 84 -22.99 34.18 8.76
N GLU A 85 -23.80 34.23 9.81
CA GLU A 85 -23.52 33.54 11.08
C GLU A 85 -23.60 32.02 10.94
N GLU A 86 -24.62 31.52 10.22
CA GLU A 86 -24.76 30.10 9.93
C GLU A 86 -23.66 29.57 9.01
N PHE A 87 -23.25 30.38 8.02
CA PHE A 87 -22.16 30.05 7.11
C PHE A 87 -20.83 29.85 7.84
N GLU A 88 -20.46 30.79 8.73
CA GLU A 88 -19.19 30.72 9.45
C GLU A 88 -19.17 29.55 10.45
N LYS A 89 -20.29 29.23 11.10
CA LYS A 89 -20.40 28.08 12.01
C LYS A 89 -20.17 26.76 11.29
N MET A 90 -20.83 26.54 10.14
CA MET A 90 -20.68 25.32 9.34
C MET A 90 -19.30 25.20 8.70
N LYS A 91 -18.69 26.32 8.30
CA LYS A 91 -17.33 26.36 7.75
C LYS A 91 -16.28 25.96 8.79
N GLN A 92 -16.44 26.36 10.05
CA GLN A 92 -15.53 25.97 11.13
C GLN A 92 -15.64 24.48 11.45
N ASP A 93 -16.86 23.93 11.47
CA ASP A 93 -17.12 22.51 11.66
C ASP A 93 -16.42 21.66 10.57
N LEU A 94 -16.58 22.05 9.30
CA LEU A 94 -15.96 21.39 8.15
C LEU A 94 -14.42 21.53 8.07
N ALA A 95 -13.84 22.51 8.75
CA ALA A 95 -12.38 22.74 8.80
C ALA A 95 -11.72 22.14 10.05
N GLY A 96 -12.53 21.74 11.05
CA GLY A 96 -12.09 21.19 12.34
C GLY A 96 -12.11 19.67 12.45
N GLU A 97 -12.72 18.96 11.48
CA GLU A 97 -12.52 17.52 11.22
C GLU A 97 -11.31 17.26 10.32
#